data_AF-A0A950QWZ3-F1
#
_entry.id   AF-A0A950QWZ3-F1
#
_cell.length_a   1.000
_cell.length_b   1.000
_cell.length_c   1.000
_cell.angle_alpha   90.00
_cell.angle_beta   90.00
_cell.angle_gamma   90.00
#
_symmetry.space_group_name_H-M   'P 1'
#
loop_
_entity.id
_entity.type
_entity.pdbx_description
1 polymer ?
#
loop_
_entity_poly.entity_id
_entity_poly.type
_entity_poly.pdbx_seq_one_letter_code
_entity_poly.pdbx_strand_id
1 'polypeptide(L)'
;MLIPLALRVGRPRQLIHLAGWAAAVIVAFLYVFPLKSTFPNDFWQFWIVGRAHTFMALRDIYGPTDSVRIALEAKRRVDPAQSEFEKRMRESYTAVDVVSTPLLFTIYGRLSSENFLHDYDIYRYLCAVVYLAGLLAFASYLRFPSWTFPVLAWFYTMPFWPFRRDVIDGNNSALVAGTAMGALVVLARPRPSARVAAGVILGFLATF
;
A
#
# COMPACT_ATOMS: atom_id res chain seq x y z
N MET A 1 11.02 -23.30 34.10
CA MET A 1 9.76 -23.78 33.50
C MET A 1 9.69 -23.20 32.09
N LEU A 2 10.27 -23.90 31.12
CA LEU A 2 10.46 -23.44 29.75
C LEU A 2 9.33 -23.95 28.85
N ILE A 3 8.99 -23.08 27.91
CA ILE A 3 7.89 -23.11 26.95
C ILE A 3 8.01 -24.28 25.95
N PRO A 4 6.92 -25.03 25.67
CA PRO A 4 6.71 -25.63 24.36
C PRO A 4 5.49 -24.97 23.71
N LEU A 5 5.70 -23.83 23.06
CA LEU A 5 4.70 -23.08 22.29
C LEU A 5 5.10 -23.02 20.82
N ALA A 6 5.49 -24.16 20.26
CA ALA A 6 5.62 -24.38 18.83
C ALA A 6 5.46 -25.88 18.59
N LEU A 7 4.80 -26.28 17.51
CA LEU A 7 4.56 -27.67 17.09
C LEU A 7 3.28 -28.38 17.61
N ARG A 8 2.21 -27.62 17.90
CA ARG A 8 0.85 -28.16 17.75
C ARG A 8 0.25 -27.74 16.40
N VAL A 9 0.98 -27.99 15.31
CA VAL A 9 0.46 -27.91 13.93
C VAL A 9 -0.38 -29.17 13.69
N GLY A 10 -1.45 -29.32 14.47
CA GLY A 10 -2.33 -30.48 14.46
C GLY A 10 -3.54 -30.22 13.59
N ARG A 11 -3.37 -30.29 12.26
CA ARG A 11 -4.37 -30.71 11.26
C ARG A 11 -3.78 -30.53 9.85
N PRO A 12 -3.47 -31.61 9.10
CA PRO A 12 -2.94 -31.51 7.73
C PRO A 12 -3.81 -30.66 6.79
N ARG A 13 -5.11 -30.53 7.07
CA ARG A 13 -6.01 -29.59 6.36
C ARG A 13 -5.54 -28.13 6.45
N GLN A 14 -5.02 -27.67 7.58
CA GLN A 14 -4.56 -26.29 7.75
C GLN A 14 -3.33 -25.97 6.89
N LEU A 15 -2.42 -26.93 6.70
CA LEU A 15 -1.24 -26.76 5.85
C LEU A 15 -1.62 -26.71 4.36
N ILE A 16 -2.54 -27.56 3.92
CA ILE A 16 -3.07 -27.53 2.54
C ILE A 16 -3.75 -26.19 2.26
N HIS A 17 -4.50 -25.65 3.25
CA HIS A 17 -5.06 -24.31 3.12
C HIS A 17 -3.96 -23.26 2.95
N LEU A 18 -2.96 -23.21 3.85
CA LEU A 18 -1.81 -22.29 3.79
C LEU A 18 -1.04 -22.34 2.47
N ALA A 19 -0.79 -23.54 1.93
CA ALA A 19 -0.15 -23.68 0.62
C ALA A 19 -1.02 -23.12 -0.52
N GLY A 20 -2.33 -23.36 -0.47
CA GLY A 20 -3.29 -22.79 -1.42
C GLY A 20 -3.32 -21.26 -1.39
N TRP A 21 -3.25 -20.65 -0.20
CA TRP A 21 -3.13 -19.20 -0.03
C TRP A 21 -1.86 -18.66 -0.70
N ALA A 22 -0.71 -19.27 -0.38
CA ALA A 22 0.57 -18.82 -0.89
C ALA A 22 0.63 -18.90 -2.42
N ALA A 23 0.18 -20.00 -3.02
CA ALA A 23 0.16 -20.18 -4.47
C ALA A 23 -0.75 -19.14 -5.17
N ALA A 24 -1.95 -18.90 -4.64
CA ALA A 24 -2.88 -17.91 -5.17
C ALA A 24 -2.29 -16.50 -5.16
N VAL A 25 -1.67 -16.11 -4.03
CA VAL A 25 -1.00 -14.83 -3.88
C VAL A 25 0.18 -14.73 -4.87
N ILE A 26 1.03 -15.76 -4.95
CA ILE A 26 2.17 -15.76 -5.87
C ILE A 26 1.72 -15.58 -7.32
N VAL A 27 0.71 -16.31 -7.79
CA VAL A 27 0.21 -16.19 -9.18
C VAL A 27 -0.36 -14.80 -9.45
N ALA A 28 -1.19 -14.29 -8.53
CA ALA A 28 -1.72 -12.93 -8.56
C ALA A 28 -0.61 -11.88 -8.66
N PHE A 29 0.45 -12.02 -7.84
CA PHE A 29 1.62 -11.15 -7.86
C PHE A 29 2.38 -11.24 -9.18
N LEU A 30 2.72 -12.45 -9.63
CA LEU A 30 3.51 -12.64 -10.86
C LEU A 30 2.84 -12.07 -12.11
N TYR A 31 1.49 -12.04 -12.14
CA TYR A 31 0.76 -11.53 -13.29
C TYR A 31 0.59 -10.00 -13.30
N VAL A 32 0.27 -9.41 -12.14
CA VAL A 32 -0.01 -7.96 -12.07
C VAL A 32 1.27 -7.14 -11.93
N PHE A 33 2.28 -7.67 -11.25
CA PHE A 33 3.48 -6.91 -10.92
C PHE A 33 4.31 -6.39 -12.11
N PRO A 34 4.52 -7.14 -13.22
CA PRO A 34 5.28 -6.62 -14.36
C PRO A 34 4.58 -5.44 -15.05
N LEU A 35 3.30 -5.21 -14.80
CA LEU A 35 2.56 -4.08 -15.32
C LEU A 35 2.86 -2.86 -14.46
N LYS A 36 3.59 -1.88 -14.99
CA LYS A 36 3.82 -0.61 -14.30
C LYS A 36 2.83 0.42 -14.81
N SER A 37 2.29 1.23 -13.89
CA SER A 37 1.52 2.40 -14.28
C SER A 37 2.37 3.34 -15.11
N THR A 38 1.74 3.99 -16.09
CA THR A 38 2.34 5.11 -16.80
C THR A 38 2.21 6.41 -16.01
N PHE A 39 1.46 6.44 -14.90
CA PHE A 39 1.18 7.68 -14.16
C PHE A 39 0.73 7.49 -12.68
N PRO A 40 1.63 7.15 -11.74
CA PRO A 40 1.30 6.98 -10.33
C PRO A 40 1.22 8.32 -9.60
N ASN A 41 0.11 9.03 -9.80
CA ASN A 41 -0.10 10.38 -9.26
C ASN A 41 0.08 10.41 -7.74
N ASP A 42 -0.70 9.63 -7.00
CA ASP A 42 -0.74 9.69 -5.54
C ASP A 42 0.64 9.41 -4.92
N PHE A 43 1.33 8.36 -5.37
CA PHE A 43 2.64 8.02 -4.83
C PHE A 43 3.69 9.10 -5.13
N TRP A 44 3.68 9.66 -6.34
CA TRP A 44 4.58 10.77 -6.69
C TRP A 44 4.40 11.95 -5.73
N GLN A 45 3.16 12.31 -5.42
CA GLN A 45 2.85 13.40 -4.50
C GLN A 45 3.28 13.07 -3.05
N PHE A 46 3.08 11.85 -2.57
CA PHE A 46 3.58 11.44 -1.25
C PHE A 46 5.10 11.47 -1.16
N TRP A 47 5.76 10.95 -2.19
CA TRP A 47 7.21 10.88 -2.26
C TRP A 47 7.84 12.27 -2.28
N ILE A 48 7.34 13.15 -3.15
CA ILE A 48 7.92 14.49 -3.34
C ILE A 48 7.68 15.40 -2.13
N VAL A 49 6.47 15.36 -1.55
CA VAL A 49 6.12 16.18 -0.37
C VAL A 49 6.83 15.66 0.86
N GLY A 50 6.85 14.34 1.06
CA GLY A 50 7.57 13.72 2.17
C GLY A 50 9.06 14.06 2.15
N ARG A 51 9.66 14.11 0.95
CA ARG A 51 11.07 14.47 0.78
C ARG A 51 11.32 15.98 0.76
N ALA A 52 10.33 16.83 0.52
CA ALA A 52 10.54 18.28 0.40
C ALA A 52 11.24 18.89 1.62
N HIS A 53 10.98 18.38 2.82
CA HIS A 53 11.65 18.82 4.03
C HIS A 53 13.16 18.57 4.06
N THR A 54 13.68 17.63 3.26
CA THR A 54 15.13 17.35 3.21
C THR A 54 15.88 18.35 2.34
N PHE A 55 15.17 19.10 1.49
CA PHE A 55 15.79 19.97 0.52
C PHE A 55 15.29 21.42 0.49
N MET A 56 14.20 21.73 1.19
CA MET A 56 13.70 23.09 1.30
C MET A 56 13.00 23.33 2.63
N ALA A 57 13.05 24.58 3.09
CA ALA A 57 12.22 25.04 4.20
C ALA A 57 10.77 25.24 3.73
N LEU A 58 9.87 24.47 4.34
CA LEU A 58 8.43 24.53 4.15
C LEU A 58 7.78 25.14 5.38
N ARG A 59 6.79 26.02 5.17
CA ARG A 59 5.98 26.60 6.24
C ARG A 59 4.64 25.87 6.35
N ASP A 60 4.03 25.57 5.21
CA ASP A 60 2.71 24.95 5.15
C ASP A 60 2.55 24.17 3.84
N ILE A 61 2.69 22.84 3.90
CA ILE A 61 2.57 21.97 2.72
C ILE A 61 1.18 22.01 2.05
N TYR A 62 0.14 22.40 2.79
CA TYR A 62 -1.23 22.51 2.26
C TYR A 62 -1.48 23.88 1.60
N GLY A 63 -0.58 24.85 1.83
CA GLY A 63 -0.67 26.17 1.25
C GLY A 63 -0.36 26.16 -0.24
N PRO A 64 -1.09 26.94 -1.07
CA PRO A 64 -0.88 26.98 -2.52
C PRO A 64 0.54 27.44 -2.89
N THR A 65 1.14 28.32 -2.07
CA THR A 65 2.51 28.80 -2.27
C THR A 65 3.54 27.67 -2.15
N ASP A 66 3.49 26.89 -1.07
CA ASP A 66 4.48 25.84 -0.85
C ASP A 66 4.23 24.62 -1.75
N SER A 67 2.97 24.29 -2.05
CA SER A 67 2.62 23.26 -3.04
C SER A 67 3.27 23.52 -4.41
N VAL A 68 3.18 24.76 -4.93
CA VAL A 68 3.83 25.15 -6.19
C VAL A 68 5.35 25.13 -6.05
N ARG A 69 5.90 25.63 -4.92
CA ARG A 69 7.35 25.62 -4.68
C ARG A 69 7.92 24.20 -4.66
N ILE A 70 7.23 23.24 -4.06
CA ILE A 70 7.63 21.83 -4.04
C ILE A 70 7.70 21.26 -5.46
N ALA A 71 6.64 21.47 -6.26
CA ALA A 71 6.60 21.00 -7.65
C ALA A 71 7.73 21.60 -8.49
N LEU A 72 7.96 22.92 -8.38
CA LEU A 72 9.04 23.60 -9.09
C LEU A 72 10.44 23.15 -8.64
N GLU A 73 10.65 22.97 -7.35
CA GLU A 73 11.95 22.53 -6.82
C GLU A 73 12.28 21.10 -7.27
N ALA A 74 11.27 20.22 -7.28
CA ALA A 74 11.46 18.88 -7.82
C ALA A 74 11.76 18.85 -9.32
N LYS A 75 11.15 19.75 -10.11
CA LYS A 75 11.49 19.92 -11.53
C LYS A 75 12.96 20.33 -11.70
N ARG A 76 13.49 21.20 -10.83
CA ARG A 76 14.88 21.69 -10.89
C ARG A 76 15.91 20.63 -10.53
N ARG A 77 15.56 19.68 -9.65
CA ARG A 77 16.47 18.63 -9.17
C ARG A 77 16.63 17.52 -10.20
N VAL A 78 17.09 17.86 -11.40
CA VAL A 78 17.35 16.92 -12.49
C VAL A 78 18.55 16.08 -12.12
N ASP A 79 18.34 14.78 -11.96
CA ASP A 79 19.42 13.80 -11.95
C ASP A 79 19.58 13.27 -13.38
N PRO A 80 20.76 13.40 -14.00
CA PRO A 80 21.03 12.88 -15.34
C PRO A 80 20.73 11.39 -15.52
N ALA A 81 20.74 10.61 -14.44
CA ALA A 81 20.42 9.19 -14.44
C ALA A 81 18.91 8.88 -14.37
N GLN A 82 18.04 9.91 -14.34
CA GLN A 82 16.60 9.72 -14.25
C GLN A 82 16.00 9.04 -15.48
N SER A 83 15.03 8.18 -15.20
CA SER A 83 14.21 7.56 -16.22
C SER A 83 13.30 8.58 -16.93
N GLU A 84 12.97 8.32 -18.20
CA GLU A 84 11.98 9.14 -18.94
C GLU A 84 10.62 9.20 -18.24
N PHE A 85 10.28 8.16 -17.48
CA PHE A 85 9.09 8.11 -16.66
C PHE A 85 9.10 9.16 -15.54
N GLU A 86 10.20 9.27 -14.79
CA GLU A 86 10.36 10.29 -13.74
C GLU A 86 10.32 11.71 -14.30
N LYS A 87 10.93 11.92 -15.48
CA LYS A 87 10.89 13.22 -16.18
C LYS A 87 9.45 13.62 -16.50
N ARG A 88 8.67 12.71 -17.10
CA ARG A 88 7.25 12.95 -17.42
C ARG A 88 6.43 13.27 -16.18
N MET A 89 6.64 12.52 -15.09
CA MET A 89 5.93 12.79 -13.83
C MET A 89 6.22 14.20 -13.35
N ARG A 90 7.49 14.61 -13.29
CA ARG A 90 7.87 15.97 -12.89
C ARG A 90 7.25 17.03 -13.75
N GLU A 91 7.34 16.89 -15.07
CA GLU A 91 6.82 17.87 -16.02
C GLU A 91 5.31 18.08 -15.89
N SER A 92 4.58 17.01 -15.58
CA SER A 92 3.12 17.01 -15.55
C SER A 92 2.49 17.79 -14.39
N TYR A 93 3.22 18.06 -13.30
CA TYR A 93 2.68 18.82 -12.16
C TYR A 93 3.13 20.27 -12.15
N THR A 94 2.18 21.19 -12.05
CA THR A 94 2.42 22.62 -11.77
C THR A 94 2.35 22.93 -10.28
N ALA A 95 1.60 22.12 -9.53
CA ALA A 95 1.44 22.14 -8.09
C ALA A 95 1.27 20.71 -7.57
N VAL A 96 1.46 20.49 -6.28
CA VAL A 96 1.19 19.20 -5.64
C VAL A 96 -0.18 19.24 -4.94
N ASP A 97 -1.02 18.24 -5.17
CA ASP A 97 -2.30 18.12 -4.47
C ASP A 97 -2.11 17.42 -3.12
N VAL A 98 -1.92 18.20 -2.07
CA VAL A 98 -1.67 17.67 -0.72
C VAL A 98 -3.00 17.25 -0.08
N VAL A 99 -3.51 16.07 -0.45
CA VAL A 99 -4.81 15.54 0.01
C VAL A 99 -4.74 14.62 1.24
N SER A 100 -3.54 14.16 1.62
CA SER A 100 -3.34 13.25 2.76
C SER A 100 -2.83 13.96 4.01
N THR A 101 -2.66 13.21 5.11
CA THR A 101 -2.27 13.78 6.41
C THR A 101 -0.76 14.00 6.55
N PRO A 102 -0.32 14.89 7.47
CA PRO A 102 1.10 15.13 7.72
C PRO A 102 1.84 13.88 8.19
N LEU A 103 1.15 13.00 8.93
CA LEU A 103 1.71 11.74 9.39
C LEU A 103 2.13 10.86 8.21
N LEU A 104 1.26 10.77 7.19
CA LEU A 104 1.52 9.95 6.02
C LEU A 104 2.74 10.47 5.24
N PHE A 105 2.81 11.78 4.99
CA PHE A 105 3.98 12.40 4.36
C PHE A 105 5.26 12.20 5.18
N THR A 106 5.17 12.25 6.52
CA THR A 106 6.32 12.00 7.39
C THR A 106 6.82 10.56 7.28
N ILE A 107 5.91 9.59 7.23
CA ILE A 107 6.25 8.17 7.07
C ILE A 107 6.90 7.95 5.71
N TYR A 108 6.28 8.41 4.61
CA TYR A 108 6.88 8.27 3.28
C TYR A 108 8.21 9.00 3.16
N GLY A 109 8.31 10.24 3.67
CA GLY A 109 9.56 11.00 3.63
C GLY A 109 10.71 10.33 4.36
N ARG A 110 10.44 9.59 5.45
CA ARG A 110 11.46 8.85 6.19
C ARG A 110 11.81 7.49 5.60
N LEU A 111 10.85 6.84 4.94
CA LEU A 111 11.02 5.50 4.36
C LEU A 111 11.41 5.52 2.88
N SER A 112 11.29 6.67 2.21
CA SER A 112 11.71 6.85 0.82
C SER A 112 13.21 7.09 0.71
N SER A 113 13.77 6.55 -0.37
CA SER A 113 15.13 6.79 -0.82
C SER A 113 15.17 7.94 -1.84
N GLU A 114 16.33 8.13 -2.47
CA GLU A 114 16.43 9.06 -3.60
C GLU A 114 15.96 8.48 -4.93
N ASN A 115 15.71 7.17 -4.97
CA ASN A 115 15.32 6.44 -6.16
C ASN A 115 13.80 6.24 -6.17
N PHE A 116 13.10 7.10 -6.90
CA PHE A 116 11.65 7.07 -6.98
C PHE A 116 11.12 5.75 -7.54
N LEU A 117 11.72 5.20 -8.60
CA LEU A 117 11.30 3.91 -9.17
C LEU A 117 11.40 2.76 -8.16
N HIS A 118 12.48 2.72 -7.37
CA HIS A 118 12.66 1.70 -6.35
C HIS A 118 11.60 1.82 -5.25
N ASP A 119 11.40 3.02 -4.71
CA ASP A 119 10.41 3.26 -3.67
C ASP A 119 8.99 3.00 -4.17
N TYR A 120 8.72 3.35 -5.44
CA TYR A 120 7.43 3.08 -6.09
C TYR A 120 7.16 1.58 -6.23
N ASP A 121 8.16 0.80 -6.65
CA ASP A 121 8.02 -0.65 -6.71
C ASP A 121 7.74 -1.24 -5.32
N ILE A 122 8.49 -0.82 -4.29
CA ILE A 122 8.25 -1.23 -2.89
C ILE A 122 6.83 -0.85 -2.45
N TYR A 123 6.39 0.36 -2.75
CA TYR A 123 5.09 0.84 -2.35
C TYR A 123 3.96 0.04 -3.01
N ARG A 124 4.06 -0.24 -4.32
CA ARG A 124 3.12 -1.12 -5.02
C ARG A 124 3.08 -2.52 -4.42
N TYR A 125 4.26 -3.08 -4.07
CA TYR A 125 4.32 -4.36 -3.36
C TYR A 125 3.55 -4.28 -2.04
N LEU A 126 3.76 -3.23 -1.25
CA LEU A 126 3.06 -3.04 0.02
C LEU A 126 1.54 -2.94 -0.18
N CYS A 127 1.07 -2.13 -1.12
CA CYS A 127 -0.36 -2.01 -1.47
C CYS A 127 -0.98 -3.37 -1.81
N ALA A 128 -0.32 -4.15 -2.68
CA ALA A 128 -0.78 -5.47 -3.07
C ALA A 128 -0.79 -6.46 -1.89
N VAL A 129 0.27 -6.48 -1.06
CA VAL A 129 0.37 -7.38 0.09
C VAL A 129 -0.71 -7.06 1.12
N VAL A 130 -0.85 -5.79 1.50
CA VAL A 130 -1.83 -5.35 2.51
C VAL A 130 -3.25 -5.64 2.05
N TYR A 131 -3.57 -5.32 0.79
CA TYR A 131 -4.89 -5.60 0.25
C TYR A 131 -5.18 -7.09 0.22
N LEU A 132 -4.29 -7.90 -0.38
CA LEU A 132 -4.49 -9.34 -0.46
C LEU A 132 -4.59 -9.92 0.94
N ALA A 133 -3.68 -9.61 1.86
CA ALA A 133 -3.76 -10.09 3.24
C ALA A 133 -5.09 -9.71 3.91
N GLY A 134 -5.58 -8.48 3.71
CA GLY A 134 -6.88 -8.01 4.20
C GLY A 134 -8.05 -8.81 3.63
N LEU A 135 -8.13 -8.93 2.30
CA LEU A 135 -9.16 -9.70 1.59
C LEU A 135 -9.18 -11.15 2.04
N LEU A 136 -8.00 -11.76 2.14
CA LEU A 136 -7.81 -13.14 2.54
C LEU A 136 -8.21 -13.37 4.01
N ALA A 137 -7.81 -12.48 4.92
CA ALA A 137 -8.24 -12.52 6.31
C ALA A 137 -9.77 -12.34 6.45
N PHE A 138 -10.35 -11.44 5.65
CA PHE A 138 -11.78 -11.16 5.67
C PHE A 138 -12.60 -12.34 5.12
N ALA A 139 -12.17 -12.91 3.99
CA ALA A 139 -12.81 -14.09 3.41
C ALA A 139 -12.69 -15.33 4.33
N SER A 140 -11.56 -15.48 5.04
CA SER A 140 -11.41 -16.47 6.13
C SER A 140 -12.40 -16.25 7.25
N TYR A 141 -12.58 -15.00 7.68
CA TYR A 141 -13.50 -14.64 8.75
C TYR A 141 -14.96 -14.95 8.38
N LEU A 142 -15.34 -14.72 7.12
CA LEU A 142 -16.63 -15.10 6.55
C LEU A 142 -16.80 -16.62 6.32
N ARG A 143 -15.77 -17.41 6.63
CA ARG A 143 -15.75 -18.88 6.49
C ARG A 143 -15.98 -19.35 5.05
N PHE A 144 -15.53 -18.57 4.07
CA PHE A 144 -15.59 -19.04 2.69
C PHE A 144 -14.75 -20.33 2.52
N PRO A 145 -15.19 -21.26 1.65
CA PRO A 145 -14.41 -22.44 1.32
C PRO A 145 -13.04 -22.08 0.77
N SER A 146 -12.00 -22.86 1.04
CA SER A 146 -10.64 -22.46 0.68
C SER A 146 -10.34 -22.36 -0.81
N TRP A 147 -11.13 -23.05 -1.64
CA TRP A 147 -11.03 -22.93 -3.08
C TRP A 147 -11.48 -21.55 -3.59
N THR A 148 -12.24 -20.79 -2.79
CA THR A 148 -12.64 -19.42 -3.16
C THR A 148 -11.47 -18.45 -3.14
N PHE A 149 -10.43 -18.69 -2.34
CA PHE A 149 -9.29 -17.79 -2.23
C PHE A 149 -8.49 -17.63 -3.54
N PRO A 150 -8.10 -18.69 -4.26
CA PRO A 150 -7.49 -18.54 -5.58
C PRO A 150 -8.44 -17.89 -6.59
N VAL A 151 -9.75 -18.15 -6.51
CA VAL A 151 -10.74 -17.52 -7.40
C VAL A 151 -10.87 -16.03 -7.12
N LEU A 152 -10.92 -15.62 -5.84
CA LEU A 152 -10.97 -14.21 -5.45
C LEU A 152 -9.66 -13.53 -5.82
N ALA A 153 -8.50 -14.13 -5.50
CA ALA A 153 -7.20 -13.57 -5.88
C ALA A 153 -7.12 -13.37 -7.40
N TRP A 154 -7.51 -14.37 -8.20
CA TRP A 154 -7.57 -14.28 -9.66
C TRP A 154 -8.56 -13.21 -10.13
N PHE A 155 -9.79 -13.22 -9.62
CA PHE A 155 -10.85 -12.30 -10.03
C PHE A 155 -10.48 -10.84 -9.75
N TYR A 156 -9.94 -10.56 -8.57
CA TYR A 156 -9.53 -9.22 -8.23
C TYR A 156 -8.30 -8.81 -9.06
N THR A 157 -7.34 -9.71 -9.32
CA THR A 157 -6.12 -9.33 -10.08
C THR A 157 -6.25 -9.28 -11.59
N MET A 158 -7.12 -10.08 -12.21
CA MET A 158 -7.20 -10.18 -13.69
C MET A 158 -8.40 -9.43 -14.29
N PRO A 159 -9.66 -9.88 -14.09
CA PRO A 159 -10.82 -9.28 -14.75
C PRO A 159 -11.31 -8.00 -14.07
N PHE A 160 -11.09 -7.83 -12.76
CA PHE A 160 -11.62 -6.66 -12.05
C PHE A 160 -10.72 -5.44 -12.23
N TRP A 161 -10.96 -4.72 -13.33
CA TRP A 161 -10.17 -3.56 -13.75
C TRP A 161 -9.88 -2.52 -12.65
N PRO A 162 -10.84 -2.12 -11.79
CA PRO A 162 -10.56 -1.13 -10.75
C PRO A 162 -9.45 -1.56 -9.79
N PHE A 163 -9.47 -2.82 -9.34
CA PHE A 163 -8.44 -3.32 -8.43
C PHE A 163 -7.09 -3.47 -9.12
N ARG A 164 -7.10 -4.04 -10.33
CA ARG A 164 -5.86 -4.18 -11.12
C ARG A 164 -5.20 -2.82 -11.29
N ARG A 165 -5.98 -1.77 -11.55
CA ARG A 165 -5.50 -0.40 -11.62
C ARG A 165 -4.92 0.08 -10.29
N ASP A 166 -5.61 -0.13 -9.17
CA ASP A 166 -5.09 0.27 -7.86
C ASP A 166 -3.75 -0.38 -7.51
N VAL A 167 -3.54 -1.65 -7.87
CA VAL A 167 -2.23 -2.32 -7.67
C VAL A 167 -1.17 -1.85 -8.67
N ILE A 168 -1.55 -1.60 -9.92
CA ILE A 168 -0.63 -1.11 -10.97
C ILE A 168 -0.16 0.31 -10.67
N ASP A 169 -1.07 1.17 -10.21
CA ASP A 169 -0.86 2.58 -9.88
C ASP A 169 -0.25 2.76 -8.47
N GLY A 170 -0.27 1.71 -7.64
CA GLY A 170 0.09 1.83 -6.23
C GLY A 170 -0.88 2.74 -5.48
N ASN A 171 -2.18 2.66 -5.79
CA ASN A 171 -3.17 3.53 -5.18
C ASN A 171 -3.27 3.27 -3.67
N ASN A 172 -3.31 4.36 -2.89
CA ASN A 172 -3.49 4.32 -1.45
C ASN A 172 -4.81 3.63 -1.05
N SER A 173 -5.82 3.67 -1.93
CA SER A 173 -7.10 2.98 -1.77
C SER A 173 -6.94 1.48 -1.49
N ALA A 174 -5.91 0.83 -2.04
CA ALA A 174 -5.62 -0.58 -1.77
C ALA A 174 -5.15 -0.80 -0.32
N LEU A 175 -4.30 0.09 0.22
CA LEU A 175 -3.92 0.08 1.63
C LEU A 175 -5.12 0.30 2.53
N VAL A 176 -5.95 1.29 2.18
CA VAL A 176 -7.15 1.63 2.95
C VAL A 176 -8.10 0.45 3.02
N ALA A 177 -8.43 -0.15 1.87
CA ALA A 177 -9.33 -1.29 1.80
C ALA A 177 -8.78 -2.52 2.53
N GLY A 178 -7.51 -2.87 2.32
CA GLY A 178 -6.86 -4.01 3.00
C GLY A 178 -6.83 -3.83 4.52
N THR A 179 -6.47 -2.64 4.98
CA THR A 179 -6.40 -2.29 6.40
C THR A 179 -7.79 -2.28 7.05
N ALA A 180 -8.79 -1.73 6.37
CA ALA A 180 -10.18 -1.75 6.83
C ALA A 180 -10.72 -3.18 6.98
N MET A 181 -10.48 -4.03 5.97
CA MET A 181 -10.83 -5.46 6.05
C MET A 181 -10.15 -6.15 7.24
N GLY A 182 -8.85 -5.90 7.45
CA GLY A 182 -8.13 -6.38 8.62
C GLY A 182 -8.73 -5.89 9.95
N ALA A 183 -9.07 -4.61 10.04
CA ALA A 183 -9.69 -4.03 11.23
C ALA A 183 -11.04 -4.69 11.55
N LEU A 184 -11.88 -4.96 10.55
CA LEU A 184 -13.15 -5.65 10.72
C LEU A 184 -12.97 -7.07 11.26
N VAL A 185 -11.97 -7.81 10.74
CA VAL A 185 -11.64 -9.17 11.22
C VAL A 185 -11.19 -9.15 12.68
N VAL A 186 -10.40 -8.15 13.06
CA VAL A 186 -9.95 -7.97 14.45
C VAL A 186 -11.12 -7.58 15.35
N LEU A 187 -11.95 -6.61 14.92
CA LEU A 187 -13.10 -6.11 15.67
C LEU A 187 -14.14 -7.19 15.96
N ALA A 188 -14.31 -8.13 15.04
CA ALA A 188 -15.21 -9.26 15.20
C ALA A 188 -14.83 -10.25 16.31
N ARG A 189 -13.60 -10.17 16.85
CA ARG A 189 -13.19 -11.03 17.96
C ARG A 189 -13.83 -10.53 19.26
N PRO A 190 -14.41 -11.41 20.12
CA PRO A 190 -15.13 -11.01 21.33
C PRO A 190 -14.21 -10.53 22.47
N ARG A 191 -12.95 -10.16 22.19
CA ARG A 191 -11.95 -9.81 23.20
C ARG A 191 -11.81 -8.29 23.33
N PRO A 192 -11.73 -7.73 24.55
CA PRO A 192 -11.51 -6.29 24.73
C PRO A 192 -10.24 -5.80 24.04
N SER A 193 -9.13 -6.56 24.11
CA SER A 193 -7.87 -6.23 23.44
C SER A 193 -8.01 -6.15 21.92
N ALA A 194 -8.92 -6.93 21.33
CA ALA A 194 -9.17 -6.87 19.89
C ALA A 194 -9.89 -5.57 19.49
N ARG A 195 -10.80 -5.07 20.32
CA ARG A 195 -11.45 -3.76 20.07
C ARG A 195 -10.43 -2.61 20.12
N VAL A 196 -9.51 -2.65 21.08
CA VAL A 196 -8.41 -1.68 21.17
C VAL A 196 -7.52 -1.76 19.93
N ALA A 197 -7.10 -2.96 19.54
CA ALA A 197 -6.28 -3.17 18.34
C ALA A 197 -6.99 -2.68 17.07
N ALA A 198 -8.28 -3.00 16.90
CA ALA A 198 -9.07 -2.51 15.78
C ALA A 198 -9.20 -0.98 15.79
N GLY A 199 -9.40 -0.37 16.96
CA GLY A 199 -9.42 1.08 17.12
C GLY A 199 -8.10 1.74 16.72
N VAL A 200 -6.96 1.15 17.08
CA VAL A 200 -5.63 1.63 16.64
C VAL A 200 -5.47 1.52 15.13
N ILE A 201 -5.87 0.38 14.53
CA ILE A 201 -5.81 0.18 13.08
C ILE A 201 -6.70 1.20 12.36
N LEU A 202 -7.93 1.42 12.83
CA LEU A 202 -8.85 2.41 12.25
C LEU A 202 -8.36 3.86 12.46
N GLY A 203 -7.72 4.15 13.60
CA GLY A 203 -7.09 5.45 13.84
C GLY A 203 -5.96 5.71 12.85
N PHE A 204 -5.13 4.71 12.58
CA PHE A 204 -4.11 4.78 11.52
C PHE A 204 -4.74 4.90 10.13
N LEU A 205 -5.84 4.18 9.88
CA LEU A 205 -6.58 4.25 8.62
C LEU A 205 -7.08 5.68 8.31
N ALA A 206 -7.56 6.40 9.34
CA ALA A 206 -8.03 7.78 9.21
C ALA A 206 -6.92 8.78 8.86
N THR A 207 -5.65 8.34 8.78
CA THR A 207 -4.51 9.18 8.39
C THR A 207 -4.15 9.08 6.91
N PHE A 208 -4.80 8.18 6.16
CA PHE A 208 -4.64 8.04 4.72
C PHE A 208 -5.52 9.03 3.96
#